data_AF-A0A926T8H9-F1
#
_entry.id   AF-A0A926T8H9-F1
#
_cell.length_a   1.000
_cell.length_b   1.000
_cell.length_c   1.000
_cell.angle_alpha   90.00
_cell.angle_beta   90.00
_cell.angle_gamma   90.00
#
_symmetry.space_group_name_H-M   'P 1'
#
loop_
_entity.id
_entity.type
_entity.pdbx_description
1 polymer ?
#
loop_
_entity_poly.entity_id
_entity_poly.type
_entity_poly.pdbx_seq_one_letter_code
_entity_poly.pdbx_strand_id
1 'polypeptide(L)' 'MPELWRYNGSRLQINVLQAGKYIESDISFNFPEIPQLKSVIPQYVEQSKTAGRNASVKAFRTWVREQL' A
#
# COMPACT_ATOMS: atom_id res chain seq x y z
N MET A 1 -13.07 9.99 5.75
CA MET A 1 -12.25 8.84 5.33
C MET A 1 -11.37 8.40 6.49
N PRO A 2 -11.43 7.13 6.93
CA PRO A 2 -10.70 6.65 8.11
C PRO A 2 -9.18 6.52 7.88
N GLU A 3 -8.73 6.44 6.63
CA GLU A 3 -7.33 6.23 6.28
C GLU A 3 -6.97 6.93 4.96
N LEU A 4 -5.72 7.38 4.83
CA LEU A 4 -5.17 8.02 3.65
C LEU A 4 -3.80 7.41 3.29
N TRP A 5 -3.68 6.98 2.04
CA TRP A 5 -2.43 6.45 1.48
C TRP A 5 -1.80 7.48 0.56
N ARG A 6 -0.54 7.83 0.81
CA ARG A 6 0.21 8.82 0.03
C ARG A 6 1.51 8.21 -0.45
N TYR A 7 1.66 8.09 -1.76
CA TYR A 7 2.92 7.71 -2.37
C TYR A 7 3.61 8.95 -2.92
N ASN A 8 4.84 9.21 -2.50
CA ASN A 8 5.60 10.42 -2.89
C ASN A 8 6.62 10.18 -4.02
N GLY A 9 6.55 9.03 -4.69
CA GLY A 9 7.55 8.62 -5.69
C GLY A 9 8.70 7.77 -5.14
N SER A 10 8.81 7.62 -3.82
CA SER A 10 9.82 6.75 -3.20
C SER A 10 9.25 5.86 -2.09
N ARG A 11 8.43 6.42 -1.20
CA ARG A 11 7.82 5.69 -0.08
C ARG A 11 6.31 5.85 -0.06
N LEU A 12 5.64 4.81 0.45
CA LEU A 12 4.24 4.88 0.83
C LEU A 12 4.12 5.36 2.27
N GLN A 13 3.30 6.37 2.50
CA GLN A 13 2.88 6.83 3.81
C GLN A 13 1.42 6.42 4.02
N ILE A 14 1.16 5.71 5.11
CA ILE A 14 -0.19 5.36 5.54
C ILE A 14 -0.53 6.29 6.70
N ASN A 15 -1.63 7.03 6.60
CA ASN A 15 -2.09 7.93 7.65
C ASN A 15 -3.49 7.53 8.10
N VAL A 16 -3.66 7.24 9.37
CA VAL A 16 -4.94 6.83 9.96
C VAL A 16 -5.55 8.03 10.70
N LEU A 17 -6.85 8.24 10.54
CA LEU A 17 -7.57 9.29 11.23
C LEU A 17 -7.79 8.87 12.70
N GLN A 18 -7.09 9.53 13.62
CA GLN A 18 -7.20 9.33 15.06
C GLN A 18 -7.52 10.66 15.73
N ALA A 19 -8.61 10.72 16.50
CA ALA A 19 -9.05 11.92 17.23
C ALA A 19 -9.09 13.20 16.36
N GLY A 20 -9.58 13.08 15.11
CA GLY A 20 -9.70 14.20 14.18
C GLY A 20 -8.39 14.63 13.50
N LYS A 21 -7.28 13.90 13.70
CA LYS A 21 -5.99 14.16 13.06
C LYS A 21 -5.48 12.92 12.31
N TYR A 22 -4.82 13.15 11.19
CA TYR A 22 -4.13 12.08 10.47
C TYR A 22 -2.77 11.82 11.11
N ILE A 23 -2.55 10.59 11.57
CA ILE A 23 -1.31 10.13 12.19
C ILE A 23 -0.67 9.07 11.28
N GLU A 24 0.63 9.20 11.01
CA GLU A 24 1.36 8.21 10.23
C GLU A 24 1.39 6.88 10.98
N SER A 25 1.07 5.80 10.26
CA SER A 25 1.09 4.42 10.74
C SER A 25 2.03 3.60 9.88
N ASP A 26 2.63 2.57 10.48
CA ASP A 26 3.42 1.58 9.75
C ASP A 26 2.55 0.48 9.15
N ILE A 27 1.36 0.26 9.73
CA ILE A 27 0.39 -0.73 9.28
C ILE A 27 -0.90 -0.07 8.80
N SER A 28 -1.56 -0.70 7.85
CA SER A 28 -2.91 -0.34 7.44
C SER A 28 -3.91 -0.70 8.53
N PHE A 29 -4.77 0.24 8.89
CA PHE A 29 -5.92 -0.01 9.76
C PHE A 29 -6.96 -0.91 9.06
N ASN A 30 -7.13 -0.76 7.75
CA ASN A 30 -8.10 -1.54 6.98
C ASN A 30 -7.60 -2.94 6.60
N PHE A 31 -6.28 -3.18 6.67
CA PHE A 31 -5.63 -4.44 6.29
C PHE A 31 -4.57 -4.83 7.34
N PRO A 32 -4.96 -5.07 8.60
CA PRO A 32 -4.02 -5.37 9.67
C PRO A 32 -3.30 -6.72 9.45
N GLU A 33 -3.92 -7.65 8.72
CA GLU A 33 -3.33 -8.95 8.36
C GLU A 33 -2.18 -8.85 7.35
N ILE A 34 -2.01 -7.70 6.67
CA ILE A 34 -0.95 -7.49 5.67
C ILE A 34 -0.03 -6.33 6.10
N PRO A 35 0.82 -6.52 7.13
CA PRO A 35 1.68 -5.45 7.65
C PRO A 35 2.73 -4.96 6.64
N GLN A 36 3.02 -5.75 5.60
CA GLN A 36 4.04 -5.45 4.59
C GLN A 36 3.54 -4.50 3.49
N LEU A 37 2.28 -4.04 3.50
CA LEU A 37 1.73 -3.17 2.46
C LEU A 37 2.58 -1.91 2.21
N LYS A 38 3.10 -1.29 3.30
CA LYS A 38 3.93 -0.08 3.24
C LYS A 38 5.20 -0.26 2.40
N SER A 39 5.82 -1.45 2.44
CA SER A 39 7.04 -1.76 1.70
C SER A 39 6.77 -2.39 0.33
N VAL A 40 5.70 -3.17 0.20
CA VAL A 40 5.38 -3.95 -1.00
C VAL A 40 4.73 -3.09 -2.10
N ILE A 41 3.82 -2.17 -1.75
CA ILE A 41 3.15 -1.32 -2.74
C ILE A 41 4.16 -0.50 -3.58
N PRO A 42 5.16 0.18 -2.99
CA PRO A 42 6.20 0.86 -3.76
C PRO A 42 6.90 -0.05 -4.78
N GLN A 43 7.16 -1.32 -4.44
CA GLN A 43 7.83 -2.27 -5.35
C GLN A 43 6.95 -2.56 -6.58
N TYR A 44 5.65 -2.77 -6.39
CA TYR A 44 4.72 -2.97 -7.51
C TYR A 44 4.50 -1.70 -8.34
N VAL A 45 4.58 -0.52 -7.72
CA VAL A 45 4.56 0.76 -8.44
C VAL A 45 5.79 0.88 -9.34
N GLU A 46 6.99 0.57 -8.85
CA GLU A 46 8.20 0.56 -9.67
C GLU A 46 8.15 -0.50 -10.77
N GLN A 47 7.69 -1.71 -10.45
CA GLN A 47 7.52 -2.77 -11.44
C GLN A 47 6.55 -2.35 -12.57
N SER A 48 5.53 -1.54 -12.26
CA SER A 48 4.58 -1.07 -13.27
C SER A 48 5.20 -0.16 -14.33
N LYS A 49 6.33 0.50 -13.99
CA LYS A 49 7.08 1.34 -14.93
C LYS A 49 7.86 0.51 -15.94
N THR A 50 8.22 -0.74 -15.61
CA THR A 50 9.05 -1.61 -16.46
C THR A 50 8.22 -2.72 -17.13
N ALA A 51 7.45 -3.48 -16.36
CA ALA A 51 6.63 -4.60 -16.84
C ALA A 51 5.25 -4.17 -17.37
N GLY A 52 4.89 -2.91 -17.18
CA GLY A 52 3.61 -2.34 -17.58
C GLY A 52 2.52 -2.52 -16.53
N ARG A 53 1.58 -1.57 -16.51
CA ARG A 53 0.50 -1.45 -15.50
C ARG A 53 -0.32 -2.74 -15.34
N ASN A 54 -0.76 -3.36 -16.43
CA ASN A 54 -1.67 -4.51 -16.35
C ASN A 54 -1.00 -5.73 -15.72
N ALA A 55 0.26 -6.00 -16.08
CA ALA A 55 1.03 -7.10 -15.52
C ALA A 55 1.28 -6.91 -14.02
N SER A 56 1.69 -5.70 -13.62
CA SER A 56 1.94 -5.39 -12.20
C SER A 56 0.68 -5.41 -11.35
N VAL A 57 -0.46 -4.92 -11.84
CA VAL A 57 -1.73 -5.01 -11.11
C VAL A 57 -2.17 -6.46 -10.95
N LYS A 58 -1.98 -7.31 -11.98
CA LYS A 58 -2.28 -8.74 -11.87
C LYS A 58 -1.39 -9.42 -10.83
N ALA A 59 -0.09 -9.17 -10.87
CA ALA A 59 0.87 -9.72 -9.91
C ALA A 59 0.56 -9.27 -8.47
N PHE A 60 0.27 -7.99 -8.27
CA PHE A 60 -0.14 -7.46 -6.96
C PHE A 60 -1.41 -8.12 -6.44
N ARG A 61 -2.44 -8.29 -7.28
CA ARG A 61 -3.69 -8.98 -6.88
C ARG A 61 -3.45 -10.44 -6.49
N THR A 62 -2.57 -11.14 -7.19
CA THR A 62 -2.18 -12.51 -6.82
C THR A 62 -1.51 -12.51 -5.45
N TRP A 63 -0.52 -11.64 -5.25
CA TRP A 63 0.18 -11.53 -3.97
C TRP A 63 -0.77 -11.21 -2.81
N VAL A 64 -1.69 -10.25 -2.96
CA VAL A 64 -2.67 -9.91 -1.91
C VAL A 64 -3.50 -11.14 -1.52
N ARG A 65 -3.90 -11.97 -2.49
CA ARG A 65 -4.67 -13.20 -2.22
C ARG A 65 -3.87 -14.28 -1.50
N GLU A 66 -2.55 -14.25 -1.57
CA GLU A 66 -1.68 -15.17 -0.83
C GLU A 66 -1.46 -14.74 0.64
N GLN A 67 -1.78 -13.48 0.97
CA GLN A 67 -1.67 -12.94 2.33
C GLN A 67 -3.00 -12.99 3.12
N LEU A 68 -4.11 -13.36 2.46
CA LEU A 68 -5.45 -13.51 3.04
C LEU A 68 -5.81 -15.00 3.18
#